data_AF-A0A1V6HCT3-F1
#
_entry.id   AF-A0A1V6HCT3-F1
#
_cell.length_a   1.000
_cell.length_b   1.000
_cell.length_c   1.000
_cell.angle_alpha   90.00
_cell.angle_beta   90.00
_cell.angle_gamma   90.00
#
_symmetry.space_group_name_H-M   'P 1'
#
loop_
_entity.id
_entity.type
_entity.pdbx_description
1 polymer ?
#
loop_
_entity_poly.entity_id
_entity_poly.type
_entity_poly.pdbx_seq_one_letter_code
_entity_poly.pdbx_strand_id
1 'polypeptide(L)'
;MCSGLDLDCDGETDEPGSLKCKTYYRDRDGDGYGALNDPSACECRDTPPAGYVADSTDCCDLDSRVHRGVTDFFAAKNNCNNFDYDCDGKETMQELYSPGYCRKETGLEGTIVCLHLEGWLEPLPECGETGAVITACSKVGNECRPVRRSQVQPCR
;
A
#
# COMPACT_ATOMS: atom_id res chain seq x y z
N MET A 1 -13.31 -4.03 -31.01
CA MET A 1 -14.00 -3.50 -32.19
C MET A 1 -15.40 -4.09 -32.19
N CYS A 2 -16.39 -3.23 -32.02
CA CYS A 2 -17.81 -3.54 -32.21
C CYS A 2 -18.09 -3.76 -33.70
N SER A 3 -18.97 -4.70 -34.02
CA SER A 3 -19.14 -5.15 -35.41
C SER A 3 -20.36 -4.53 -36.11
N GLY A 4 -21.21 -3.78 -35.41
CA GLY A 4 -22.50 -3.35 -35.92
C GLY A 4 -23.43 -4.52 -36.19
N LEU A 5 -23.19 -5.65 -35.53
CA LEU A 5 -23.93 -6.90 -35.71
C LEU A 5 -24.61 -7.24 -34.39
N ASP A 6 -25.87 -7.62 -34.47
CA ASP A 6 -26.59 -8.34 -33.43
C ASP A 6 -26.01 -9.76 -33.38
N LEU A 7 -25.32 -10.10 -32.28
CA LEU A 7 -24.55 -11.34 -32.13
C LEU A 7 -25.25 -12.39 -31.24
N ASP A 8 -26.38 -12.04 -30.65
CA ASP A 8 -27.22 -12.89 -29.78
C ASP A 8 -28.71 -12.91 -30.21
N CYS A 9 -29.03 -12.26 -31.32
CA CYS A 9 -30.31 -12.26 -32.04
C CYS A 9 -31.47 -11.68 -31.22
N ASP A 10 -31.25 -10.65 -30.41
CA ASP A 10 -32.29 -10.02 -29.59
C ASP A 10 -32.88 -8.74 -30.20
N GLY A 11 -32.33 -8.29 -31.33
CA GLY A 11 -32.80 -7.15 -32.11
C GLY A 11 -32.06 -5.84 -31.83
N GLU A 12 -31.16 -5.80 -30.87
CA GLU A 12 -30.24 -4.68 -30.66
C GLU A 12 -28.87 -5.01 -31.26
N THR A 13 -28.20 -4.00 -31.80
CA THR A 13 -26.82 -4.17 -32.29
C THR A 13 -25.86 -3.55 -31.31
N ASP A 14 -24.83 -4.30 -30.93
CA ASP A 14 -23.76 -3.78 -30.08
C ASP A 14 -24.28 -3.21 -28.75
N GLU A 15 -25.18 -3.90 -28.04
CA GLU A 15 -25.66 -3.45 -26.73
C GLU A 15 -24.68 -3.73 -25.57
N PRO A 16 -24.90 -3.14 -24.38
CA PRO A 16 -24.17 -3.52 -23.18
C PRO A 16 -24.45 -4.98 -22.81
N GLY A 17 -23.41 -5.83 -22.84
CA GLY A 17 -23.55 -7.28 -22.62
C GLY A 17 -23.32 -8.15 -23.87
N SER A 18 -23.28 -7.56 -25.06
CA SER A 18 -23.10 -8.31 -26.31
C SER A 18 -21.73 -9.00 -26.42
N LEU A 19 -21.66 -10.06 -27.24
CA LEU A 19 -20.54 -10.99 -27.36
C LEU A 19 -19.16 -10.36 -27.74
N LYS A 20 -19.12 -9.06 -28.10
CA LYS A 20 -17.90 -8.33 -28.51
C LYS A 20 -17.72 -6.96 -27.84
N CYS A 21 -18.27 -6.76 -26.65
CA CYS A 21 -18.07 -5.53 -25.89
C CYS A 21 -16.64 -5.37 -25.36
N LYS A 22 -16.29 -4.14 -24.99
CA LYS A 22 -15.12 -3.84 -24.16
C LYS A 22 -15.55 -3.77 -22.70
N THR A 23 -14.75 -4.37 -21.82
CA THR A 23 -14.95 -4.28 -20.39
C THR A 23 -14.33 -3.01 -19.84
N TYR A 24 -15.10 -2.27 -19.05
CA TYR A 24 -14.66 -1.12 -18.29
C TYR A 24 -15.03 -1.31 -16.81
N TYR A 25 -14.20 -0.75 -15.95
CA TYR A 25 -14.28 -0.86 -14.50
C TYR A 25 -14.53 0.52 -13.93
N ARG A 26 -15.32 0.58 -12.86
CA ARG A 26 -15.66 1.84 -12.22
C ARG A 26 -14.42 2.45 -11.58
N ASP A 27 -14.28 3.77 -11.72
CA ASP A 27 -13.25 4.59 -11.08
C ASP A 27 -13.98 5.69 -10.28
N ARG A 28 -14.22 5.42 -9.00
CA ARG A 28 -15.04 6.25 -8.12
C ARG A 28 -14.22 7.33 -7.42
N ASP A 29 -12.97 7.05 -7.10
CA ASP A 29 -12.09 8.03 -6.43
C ASP A 29 -11.29 8.90 -7.42
N GLY A 30 -11.27 8.53 -8.70
CA GLY A 30 -10.78 9.35 -9.80
C GLY A 30 -9.27 9.27 -10.01
N ASP A 31 -8.63 8.18 -9.60
CA ASP A 31 -7.18 7.98 -9.73
C ASP A 31 -6.75 7.41 -11.09
N GLY A 32 -7.72 6.98 -11.91
CA GLY A 32 -7.52 6.41 -13.23
C GLY A 32 -7.37 4.88 -13.26
N TYR A 33 -7.51 4.21 -12.11
CA TYR A 33 -7.52 2.78 -11.96
C TYR A 33 -8.93 2.30 -11.60
N GLY A 34 -9.31 1.17 -12.18
CA GLY A 34 -10.67 0.67 -12.02
C GLY A 34 -10.75 -0.38 -10.93
N ALA A 35 -11.87 -0.37 -10.22
CA ALA A 35 -12.18 -1.30 -9.16
C ALA A 35 -12.07 -2.78 -9.62
N LEU A 36 -11.09 -3.48 -9.09
CA LEU A 36 -10.75 -4.89 -9.37
C LEU A 36 -11.88 -5.85 -8.97
N ASN A 37 -12.60 -5.52 -7.89
CA ASN A 37 -13.60 -6.40 -7.28
C ASN A 37 -15.06 -5.97 -7.54
N ASP A 38 -15.28 -4.83 -8.19
CA ASP A 38 -16.62 -4.33 -8.48
C ASP A 38 -17.16 -4.88 -9.81
N PRO A 39 -18.49 -4.85 -10.01
CA PRO A 39 -19.09 -5.19 -11.30
C PRO A 39 -18.54 -4.31 -12.41
N SER A 40 -18.01 -4.94 -13.46
CA SER A 40 -17.58 -4.25 -14.67
C SER A 40 -18.77 -3.92 -15.58
N ALA A 41 -18.66 -2.84 -16.34
CA ALA A 41 -19.56 -2.53 -17.46
C ALA A 41 -18.98 -3.10 -18.76
N CYS A 42 -19.80 -3.84 -19.50
CA CYS A 42 -19.48 -4.37 -20.82
C CYS A 42 -20.13 -3.43 -21.84
N GLU A 43 -19.34 -2.66 -22.57
CA GLU A 43 -19.82 -1.55 -23.39
C GLU A 43 -19.31 -1.65 -24.83
N CYS A 44 -20.13 -1.20 -25.77
CA CYS A 44 -19.79 -1.23 -27.20
C CYS A 44 -19.29 0.11 -27.72
N ARG A 45 -18.26 0.63 -27.06
CA ARG A 45 -17.55 1.85 -27.47
C ARG A 45 -16.08 1.73 -27.14
N ASP A 46 -15.26 2.45 -27.90
CA ASP A 46 -13.80 2.42 -27.71
C ASP A 46 -13.31 3.32 -26.56
N THR A 47 -14.13 4.28 -26.14
CA THR A 47 -13.85 5.18 -25.03
C THR A 47 -14.63 4.74 -23.79
N PRO A 48 -14.01 4.74 -22.59
CA PRO A 48 -14.74 4.41 -21.39
C PRO A 48 -15.91 5.38 -21.12
N PRO A 49 -17.00 4.91 -20.49
CA PRO A 49 -18.00 5.77 -19.86
C PRO A 49 -17.38 6.78 -18.89
N ALA A 50 -18.10 7.86 -18.61
CA ALA A 50 -17.71 8.77 -17.53
C ALA A 50 -17.71 8.02 -16.19
N GLY A 51 -16.62 8.12 -15.43
CA GLY A 51 -16.43 7.41 -14.16
C GLY A 51 -16.04 5.93 -14.32
N TYR A 52 -15.57 5.54 -15.50
CA TYR A 52 -15.05 4.20 -15.77
C TYR A 52 -13.69 4.28 -16.48
N VAL A 53 -12.90 3.23 -16.35
CA VAL A 53 -11.60 3.05 -17.01
C VAL A 53 -11.44 1.61 -17.51
N ALA A 54 -10.48 1.35 -18.40
CA ALA A 54 -10.23 -0.01 -18.91
C ALA A 54 -9.33 -0.84 -18.00
N ASP A 55 -8.63 -0.19 -17.07
CA ASP A 55 -7.78 -0.83 -16.08
C ASP A 55 -8.62 -1.41 -14.93
N SER A 56 -8.19 -2.51 -14.32
CA SER A 56 -8.87 -3.18 -13.20
C SER A 56 -7.95 -3.48 -12.05
N THR A 57 -7.02 -2.58 -11.75
CA THR A 57 -5.93 -2.83 -10.80
C THR A 57 -6.04 -2.08 -9.48
N ASP A 58 -7.22 -1.53 -9.19
CA ASP A 58 -7.51 -0.89 -7.90
C ASP A 58 -8.31 -1.83 -6.98
N CYS A 59 -7.75 -2.14 -5.82
CA CYS A 59 -8.37 -2.96 -4.78
C CYS A 59 -9.21 -2.15 -3.78
N CYS A 60 -9.14 -0.82 -3.81
CA CYS A 60 -9.88 0.11 -2.98
C CYS A 60 -10.34 1.38 -3.73
N ASP A 61 -11.50 1.28 -4.39
CA ASP A 61 -12.20 2.34 -5.15
C ASP A 61 -12.80 3.48 -4.27
N LEU A 62 -12.22 3.69 -3.10
CA LEU A 62 -12.57 4.73 -2.13
C LEU A 62 -11.34 5.60 -1.79
N ASP A 63 -10.16 5.27 -2.28
CA ASP A 63 -8.89 5.88 -1.91
C ASP A 63 -7.93 5.95 -3.09
N SER A 64 -7.84 7.13 -3.72
CA SER A 64 -6.99 7.43 -4.88
C SER A 64 -5.47 7.19 -4.72
N ARG A 65 -5.06 6.70 -3.55
CA ARG A 65 -3.68 6.31 -3.22
C ARG A 65 -3.47 4.81 -3.36
N VAL A 66 -4.51 4.05 -3.68
CA VAL A 66 -4.51 2.58 -3.72
C VAL A 66 -4.67 2.13 -5.15
N HIS A 67 -3.65 1.50 -5.70
CA HIS A 67 -3.67 0.87 -7.01
C HIS A 67 -2.40 0.04 -7.19
N ARG A 68 -2.31 -0.77 -8.24
CA ARG A 68 -1.06 -1.50 -8.49
C ARG A 68 0.13 -0.57 -8.71
N GLY A 69 1.25 -0.93 -8.09
CA GLY A 69 2.53 -0.24 -8.27
C GLY A 69 2.76 0.94 -7.33
N VAL A 70 1.87 1.17 -6.36
CA VAL A 70 2.16 2.07 -5.25
C VAL A 70 3.43 1.59 -4.54
N THR A 71 4.34 2.53 -4.21
CA THR A 71 5.58 2.21 -3.51
C THR A 71 5.73 2.93 -2.16
N ASP A 72 4.85 3.89 -1.89
CA ASP A 72 4.82 4.64 -0.65
C ASP A 72 4.25 3.81 0.50
N PHE A 73 4.74 4.05 1.71
CA PHE A 73 4.23 3.41 2.93
C PHE A 73 3.43 4.42 3.75
N PHE A 74 2.32 3.95 4.32
CA PHE A 74 1.37 4.79 5.04
C PHE A 74 1.21 4.32 6.48
N ALA A 75 1.16 5.27 7.41
CA ALA A 75 0.99 4.98 8.84
C ALA A 75 -0.50 4.76 9.23
N ALA A 76 -1.42 4.97 8.30
CA ALA A 76 -2.85 4.80 8.51
C ALA A 76 -3.42 3.91 7.41
N LYS A 77 -4.48 3.19 7.75
CA LYS A 77 -5.23 2.37 6.81
C LYS A 77 -5.79 3.21 5.66
N ASN A 78 -5.95 2.59 4.50
CA ASN A 78 -6.68 3.19 3.39
C ASN A 78 -8.17 3.30 3.72
N ASN A 79 -8.96 3.91 2.83
CA ASN A 79 -10.41 4.05 3.02
C ASN A 79 -11.18 2.70 2.92
N CYS A 80 -10.49 1.59 2.63
CA CYS A 80 -11.01 0.22 2.70
C CYS A 80 -10.58 -0.52 3.97
N ASN A 81 -10.02 0.21 4.94
CA ASN A 81 -9.70 -0.26 6.29
C ASN A 81 -8.66 -1.40 6.35
N ASN A 82 -7.71 -1.41 5.41
CA ASN A 82 -6.53 -2.27 5.41
C ASN A 82 -5.26 -1.46 5.05
N PHE A 83 -4.10 -2.12 5.02
CA PHE A 83 -2.82 -1.52 4.63
C PHE A 83 -2.32 -1.95 3.25
N ASP A 84 -3.11 -2.69 2.47
CA ASP A 84 -2.77 -3.08 1.10
C ASP A 84 -3.02 -1.90 0.16
N TYR A 85 -2.00 -1.09 -0.06
CA TYR A 85 -2.02 0.08 -0.94
C TYR A 85 -1.52 -0.25 -2.35
N ASP A 86 -0.74 -1.32 -2.53
CA ASP A 86 -0.20 -1.72 -3.83
C ASP A 86 -0.97 -2.86 -4.52
N CYS A 87 -2.05 -3.32 -3.89
CA CYS A 87 -2.99 -4.31 -4.40
C CYS A 87 -2.32 -5.64 -4.76
N ASP A 88 -1.33 -6.05 -3.97
CA ASP A 88 -0.65 -7.35 -4.10
C ASP A 88 -1.26 -8.45 -3.19
N GLY A 89 -2.22 -8.08 -2.35
CA GLY A 89 -2.92 -8.97 -1.42
C GLY A 89 -2.17 -9.20 -0.10
N LYS A 90 -1.17 -8.39 0.23
CA LYS A 90 -0.38 -8.48 1.46
C LYS A 90 -0.23 -7.11 2.10
N GLU A 91 -0.19 -7.10 3.44
CA GLU A 91 0.23 -5.92 4.19
C GLU A 91 1.74 -6.02 4.44
N THR A 92 2.52 -5.21 3.72
CA THR A 92 3.97 -5.17 3.77
C THR A 92 4.43 -4.06 4.70
N MET A 93 5.16 -4.43 5.75
CA MET A 93 5.77 -3.46 6.66
C MET A 93 6.94 -2.74 6.00
N GLN A 94 7.08 -1.45 6.27
CA GLN A 94 8.24 -0.68 5.84
C GLN A 94 9.52 -1.22 6.51
N GLU A 95 10.35 -1.94 5.75
CA GLU A 95 11.62 -2.52 6.21
C GLU A 95 12.75 -1.49 6.41
N LEU A 96 12.51 -0.20 6.15
CA LEU A 96 13.52 0.87 6.21
C LEU A 96 14.19 1.05 7.57
N TYR A 97 13.69 0.38 8.60
CA TYR A 97 14.37 0.23 9.88
C TYR A 97 14.58 -1.25 10.15
N SER A 98 15.73 -1.80 9.72
CA SER A 98 16.24 -3.04 10.32
C SER A 98 16.23 -2.90 11.86
N PRO A 99 16.11 -3.99 12.63
CA PRO A 99 16.15 -3.92 14.08
C PRO A 99 17.32 -3.04 14.56
N GLY A 100 16.98 -1.96 15.24
CA GLY A 100 17.94 -1.04 15.82
C GLY A 100 18.58 -1.67 17.04
N TYR A 101 19.75 -1.17 17.42
CA TYR A 101 20.35 -1.56 18.69
C TYR A 101 20.99 -0.39 19.39
N CYS A 102 21.13 -0.51 20.72
CA CYS A 102 21.98 0.32 21.54
C CYS A 102 22.78 -0.63 22.42
N ARG A 103 24.09 -0.72 22.20
CA ARG A 103 24.95 -1.68 22.90
C ARG A 103 26.18 -1.01 23.49
N LYS A 104 26.63 -1.59 24.59
CA LYS A 104 27.84 -1.20 25.29
C LYS A 104 29.03 -1.95 24.72
N GLU A 105 30.07 -1.22 24.36
CA GLU A 105 31.37 -1.73 23.98
C GLU A 105 32.44 -1.23 24.95
N THR A 106 33.53 -1.98 25.04
CA THR A 106 34.72 -1.59 25.80
C THR A 106 35.73 -0.97 24.84
N GLY A 107 35.96 0.33 25.01
CA GLY A 107 36.99 1.07 24.29
C GLY A 107 38.38 0.90 24.90
N LEU A 108 39.33 1.68 24.37
CA LEU A 108 40.69 1.75 24.90
C LEU A 108 40.67 2.12 26.39
N GLU A 109 41.58 1.53 27.14
CA GLU A 109 41.72 1.74 28.59
C GLU A 109 40.46 1.43 29.41
N GLY A 110 39.57 0.56 28.91
CA GLY A 110 38.34 0.17 29.62
C GLY A 110 37.24 1.25 29.60
N THR A 111 37.39 2.26 28.73
CA THR A 111 36.36 3.28 28.55
C THR A 111 35.07 2.67 27.98
N ILE A 112 33.93 3.25 28.35
CA ILE A 112 32.61 2.79 27.87
C ILE A 112 32.28 3.54 26.60
N VAL A 113 32.05 2.79 25.52
CA VAL A 113 31.59 3.29 24.24
C VAL A 113 30.17 2.78 24.00
N CYS A 114 29.27 3.69 23.63
CA CYS A 114 27.89 3.35 23.31
C CYS A 114 27.71 3.41 21.80
N LEU A 115 27.45 2.26 21.18
CA LEU A 115 27.18 2.16 19.75
C LEU A 115 25.69 1.98 19.52
N HIS A 116 25.20 2.54 18.40
CA HIS A 116 23.84 2.32 17.99
C HIS A 116 23.68 2.17 16.49
N LEU A 117 22.61 1.49 16.13
CA LEU A 117 21.99 1.52 14.82
C LEU A 117 20.60 2.12 15.00
N GLU A 118 20.28 3.17 14.25
CA GLU A 118 18.91 3.69 14.22
C GLU A 118 17.99 2.62 13.62
N GLY A 119 16.87 2.37 14.31
CA GLY A 119 15.92 1.35 13.89
C GLY A 119 14.94 0.99 15.00
N TRP A 120 14.00 0.11 14.69
CA TRP A 120 13.00 -0.33 15.66
C TRP A 120 13.65 -1.08 16.82
N LEU A 121 13.21 -0.77 18.03
CA LEU A 121 13.50 -1.58 19.20
C LEU A 121 12.58 -2.81 19.18
N GLU A 122 13.16 -4.01 19.23
CA GLU A 122 12.38 -5.24 19.20
C GLU A 122 11.43 -5.39 20.41
N PRO A 123 10.26 -6.02 20.21
CA PRO A 123 9.75 -6.58 18.95
C PRO A 123 9.30 -5.51 17.95
N LEU A 124 9.38 -5.84 16.65
CA LEU A 124 8.86 -4.96 15.59
C LEU A 124 7.34 -4.78 15.74
N PRO A 125 6.82 -3.55 15.68
CA PRO A 125 5.38 -3.31 15.64
C PRO A 125 4.75 -3.87 14.36
N GLU A 126 3.53 -4.39 14.47
CA GLU A 126 2.70 -4.77 13.30
C GLU A 126 2.20 -3.52 12.56
N CYS A 127 1.56 -3.69 11.40
CA CYS A 127 1.04 -2.58 10.60
C CYS A 127 0.09 -1.68 11.39
N GLY A 128 0.38 -0.37 11.41
CA GLY A 128 -0.42 0.62 12.13
C GLY A 128 -0.22 0.62 13.65
N GLU A 129 0.56 -0.31 14.21
CA GLU A 129 0.89 -0.31 15.63
C GLU A 129 1.97 0.73 15.96
N THR A 130 1.90 1.26 17.18
CA THR A 130 2.91 2.20 17.67
C THR A 130 4.04 1.45 18.35
N GLY A 131 5.26 1.57 17.80
CA GLY A 131 6.49 1.05 18.39
C GLY A 131 7.45 2.14 18.83
N ALA A 132 8.62 1.71 19.33
CA ALA A 132 9.72 2.60 19.68
C ALA A 132 10.87 2.46 18.67
N VAL A 133 11.33 3.58 18.12
CA VAL A 133 12.51 3.66 17.25
C VAL A 133 13.68 4.18 18.08
N ILE A 134 14.80 3.45 18.07
CA ILE A 134 16.07 3.90 18.65
C ILE A 134 16.63 5.00 17.73
N THR A 135 16.80 6.21 18.24
CA THR A 135 17.37 7.33 17.48
C THR A 135 18.78 7.68 17.92
N ALA A 136 19.16 7.29 19.14
CA ALA A 136 20.52 7.44 19.67
C ALA A 136 20.77 6.46 20.82
N CYS A 137 22.00 6.44 21.34
CA CYS A 137 22.38 5.62 22.48
C CYS A 137 23.28 6.44 23.42
N SER A 138 22.77 6.72 24.61
CA SER A 138 23.40 7.62 25.58
C SER A 138 24.09 6.84 26.68
N LYS A 139 25.28 7.30 27.09
CA LYS A 139 25.97 6.76 28.27
C LYS A 139 25.34 7.32 29.54
N VAL A 140 24.83 6.44 30.39
CA VAL A 140 24.25 6.78 31.70
C VAL A 140 25.00 6.01 32.77
N GLY A 141 25.93 6.69 33.46
CA GLY A 141 26.87 6.04 34.36
C GLY A 141 27.75 5.02 33.61
N ASN A 142 27.62 3.74 33.99
CA ASN A 142 28.36 2.63 33.39
C ASN A 142 27.54 1.79 32.38
N GLU A 143 26.38 2.30 31.96
CA GLU A 143 25.47 1.65 31.03
C GLU A 143 25.26 2.49 29.77
N CYS A 144 24.84 1.84 28.70
CA CYS A 144 24.35 2.47 27.49
C CYS A 144 22.83 2.31 27.42
N ARG A 145 22.11 3.42 27.28
CA ARG A 145 20.64 3.44 27.25
C ARG A 145 20.15 3.99 25.91
N PRO A 146 19.21 3.30 25.23
CA PRO A 146 18.67 3.79 23.98
C PRO A 146 17.82 5.03 24.22
N VAL A 147 18.03 6.05 23.38
CA VAL A 147 17.11 7.17 23.21
C VAL A 147 16.07 6.74 22.18
N ARG A 148 14.79 6.92 22.50
CA ARG A 148 13.69 6.37 21.73
C ARG A 148 12.71 7.45 21.29
N ARG A 149 12.08 7.25 20.14
CA ARG A 149 10.92 8.01 19.67
C ARG A 149 9.77 7.04 19.41
N SER A 150 8.55 7.40 19.78
CA SER A 150 7.36 6.66 19.38
C SER A 150 7.05 6.90 17.90
N GLN A 151 6.77 5.84 17.16
CA GLN A 151 6.38 5.92 15.76
C GLN A 151 5.39 4.81 15.43
N VAL A 152 4.45 5.10 14.52
CA VAL A 152 3.53 4.11 13.96
C VAL A 152 4.23 3.38 12.81
N GLN A 153 4.11 2.05 12.75
CA GLN A 153 4.64 1.22 11.68
C GLN A 153 3.95 1.54 10.35
N PRO A 154 4.67 2.11 9.37
CA PRO A 154 4.09 2.34 8.05
C PRO A 154 4.01 1.02 7.29
N CYS A 155 2.95 0.86 6.51
CA CYS A 155 2.69 -0.31 5.68
C CYS A 155 2.16 0.05 4.31
N ARG A 156 2.24 -0.92 3.40
CA ARG A 156 1.78 -0.85 2.02
C ARG A 156 1.32 -2.21 1.55
#